data_AF-A0A1H0Z5R6-F1
#
_entry.id   AF-A0A1H0Z5R6-F1
#
_cell.length_a   1.000
_cell.length_b   1.000
_cell.length_c   1.000
_cell.angle_alpha   90.00
_cell.angle_beta   90.00
_cell.angle_gamma   90.00
#
_symmetry.space_group_name_H-M   'P 1'
#
loop_
_entity.id
_entity.type
_entity.pdbx_description
1 polymer ?
#
loop_
_entity_poly.entity_id
_entity_poly.type
_entity_poly.pdbx_seq_one_letter_code
_entity_poly.pdbx_strand_id
1 'polypeptide(L)'
;MRKLEGKTGGVLTYKNIEWVCDILEYEIPLLSFYKLGRKLLFCLWVEREKSNDRYLLFDVSAANLASYFSADLSLLEIIENSTRIIAFESNGKGRKNLRFVKFEKLFDDYRPAEDSYFDPAYATDDAVELAKEKQGDYYINIDGEWYLEDWSDVTHVYKQVYAFNHSIRNIDAPHVAKVQSGINSLPFRGGTALLM
;
A
#
# COMPACT_ATOMS: atom_id res chain seq x y z
N MET A 1 18.80 10.40 -22.42
CA MET A 1 17.42 9.88 -22.44
C MET A 1 16.60 10.88 -23.21
N ARG A 2 15.53 10.42 -23.85
CA ARG A 2 14.64 11.35 -24.57
C ARG A 2 13.98 12.33 -23.60
N LYS A 3 13.72 13.55 -24.06
CA LYS A 3 13.13 14.61 -23.24
C LYS A 3 11.60 14.44 -23.23
N LEU A 4 11.04 14.04 -22.08
CA LEU A 4 9.59 13.96 -21.88
C LEU A 4 8.96 15.35 -21.76
N GLU A 5 7.83 15.54 -22.43
CA GLU A 5 6.96 16.70 -22.26
C GLU A 5 6.16 16.57 -20.96
N GLY A 6 6.45 17.42 -19.99
CA GLY A 6 5.79 17.37 -18.69
C GLY A 6 6.10 18.57 -17.82
N LYS A 7 5.28 18.78 -16.79
CA LYS A 7 5.52 19.85 -15.81
C LYS A 7 6.55 19.36 -14.78
N THR A 8 7.57 20.17 -14.56
CA THR A 8 8.51 19.98 -13.44
C THR A 8 7.94 20.73 -12.24
N GLY A 9 7.72 20.03 -11.14
CA GLY A 9 7.22 20.64 -9.90
C GLY A 9 5.94 20.00 -9.35
N GLY A 10 5.93 19.86 -8.03
CA GLY A 10 4.88 19.24 -7.22
C GLY A 10 5.46 18.89 -5.85
N VAL A 11 4.68 19.03 -4.78
CA VAL A 11 5.05 18.45 -3.48
C VAL A 11 4.60 16.99 -3.55
N LEU A 12 5.55 16.09 -3.80
CA LEU A 12 5.33 14.66 -3.68
C LEU A 12 5.97 14.21 -2.39
N THR A 13 5.12 13.98 -1.38
CA THR A 13 5.55 13.33 -0.15
C THR A 13 5.17 11.86 -0.27
N TYR A 14 5.95 11.09 -1.03
CA TYR A 14 5.94 9.62 -0.97
C TYR A 14 6.72 9.12 0.26
N LYS A 15 6.71 9.90 1.35
CA LYS A 15 7.33 9.49 2.60
C LYS A 15 6.52 8.30 3.12
N ASN A 16 7.20 7.19 3.44
CA ASN A 16 6.57 5.93 3.81
C ASN A 16 5.79 5.26 2.67
N ILE A 17 6.26 5.40 1.42
CA ILE A 17 5.83 4.46 0.38
C ILE A 17 6.41 3.08 0.72
N GLU A 18 5.56 2.07 0.67
CA GLU A 18 5.89 0.68 0.98
C GLU A 18 5.88 -0.10 -0.32
N TRP A 19 6.98 -0.78 -0.61
CA TRP A 19 7.03 -1.80 -1.64
C TRP A 19 6.22 -3.00 -1.17
N VAL A 20 5.40 -3.56 -2.06
CA VAL A 20 4.58 -4.74 -1.77
C VAL A 20 5.18 -5.97 -2.45
N CYS A 21 5.31 -5.92 -3.78
CA CYS A 21 5.93 -6.96 -4.59
C CYS A 21 6.35 -6.39 -5.94
N ASP A 22 7.24 -7.10 -6.62
CA ASP A 22 7.46 -6.92 -8.06
C ASP A 22 6.46 -7.81 -8.81
N ILE A 23 5.71 -7.25 -9.76
CA ILE A 23 4.70 -7.99 -10.53
C ILE A 23 5.36 -8.75 -11.66
N LEU A 24 6.24 -8.08 -12.42
CA LEU A 24 6.95 -8.65 -13.55
C LEU A 24 8.45 -8.43 -13.37
N GLU A 25 9.22 -9.48 -13.55
CA GLU A 25 10.68 -9.46 -13.45
C GLU A 25 11.31 -10.21 -14.62
N TYR A 26 12.49 -9.75 -15.03
CA TYR A 26 13.38 -10.52 -15.91
C TYR A 26 14.79 -10.61 -15.31
N GLU A 27 15.59 -9.54 -15.47
CA GLU A 27 16.85 -9.33 -14.74
C GLU A 27 16.75 -8.16 -13.73
N ILE A 28 15.69 -7.36 -13.90
CA ILE A 28 15.29 -6.25 -13.05
C ILE A 28 13.77 -6.25 -12.96
N PRO A 29 13.19 -5.61 -11.93
CA PRO A 29 11.76 -5.36 -11.88
C PRO A 29 11.31 -4.50 -13.06
N LEU A 30 10.41 -5.04 -13.87
CA LEU A 30 9.79 -4.33 -14.99
C LEU A 30 8.56 -3.58 -14.52
N LEU A 31 7.76 -4.20 -13.66
CA LEU A 31 6.56 -3.62 -13.07
C LEU A 31 6.54 -3.96 -11.58
N SER A 32 6.43 -2.95 -10.73
CA SER A 32 6.41 -3.11 -9.27
C SER A 32 5.18 -2.47 -8.65
N PHE A 33 4.69 -3.08 -7.57
CA PHE A 33 3.51 -2.64 -6.83
C PHE A 33 3.89 -2.01 -5.49
N TYR A 34 3.32 -0.82 -5.23
CA TYR A 34 3.56 -0.06 -4.01
C TYR A 34 2.25 0.40 -3.35
N LYS A 35 2.31 0.57 -2.03
CA LYS A 35 1.28 1.21 -1.21
C LYS A 35 1.79 2.51 -0.60
N LEU A 36 0.97 3.56 -0.64
CA LEU A 36 1.19 4.80 0.11
C LEU A 36 -0.08 5.13 0.90
N GLY A 37 -0.14 4.66 2.15
CA GLY A 37 -1.36 4.71 2.94
C GLY A 37 -2.48 3.94 2.23
N ARG A 38 -3.50 4.66 1.75
CA ARG A 38 -4.62 4.07 0.97
C ARG A 38 -4.41 4.09 -0.55
N LYS A 39 -3.34 4.72 -1.04
CA LYS A 39 -3.07 4.80 -2.48
C LYS A 39 -2.32 3.57 -2.93
N LEU A 40 -2.75 3.01 -4.05
CA LEU A 40 -2.10 1.89 -4.72
C LEU A 40 -1.39 2.45 -5.95
N LEU A 41 -0.16 2.01 -6.18
CA LEU A 41 0.73 2.59 -7.18
C LEU A 41 1.43 1.49 -7.97
N PHE A 42 1.52 1.68 -9.27
CA PHE A 42 2.41 0.90 -10.13
C PHE A 42 3.63 1.72 -10.52
N CYS A 43 4.79 1.07 -10.54
CA CYS A 43 6.06 1.59 -11.01
C CYS A 43 6.53 0.74 -12.18
N LEU A 44 6.50 1.32 -13.39
CA LEU A 44 6.84 0.65 -14.64
C LEU A 44 8.20 1.15 -15.14
N TRP A 45 9.14 0.25 -15.42
CA TRP A 45 10.40 0.56 -16.10
C TRP A 45 10.15 0.74 -17.61
N VAL A 46 10.71 1.79 -18.22
CA VAL A 46 10.40 2.14 -19.64
C VAL A 46 11.60 2.47 -20.52
N GLU A 47 12.73 2.90 -19.96
CA GLU A 47 13.92 3.22 -20.76
C GLU A 47 15.18 3.04 -19.92
N ARG A 48 16.21 2.48 -20.55
CA ARG A 48 17.59 2.54 -20.05
C ARG A 48 18.46 3.29 -21.03
N GLU A 49 19.21 4.25 -20.50
CA GLU A 49 20.31 4.86 -21.22
C GLU A 49 21.58 4.77 -20.36
N LYS A 50 22.56 3.98 -20.84
CA LYS A 50 23.78 3.64 -20.09
C LYS A 50 23.41 3.01 -18.74
N SER A 51 23.71 3.69 -17.63
CA SER A 51 23.45 3.24 -16.25
C SER A 51 22.33 4.05 -15.58
N ASN A 52 21.53 4.80 -16.34
CA ASN A 52 20.39 5.55 -15.83
C ASN A 52 19.11 4.91 -16.38
N ASP A 53 18.20 4.59 -15.48
CA ASP A 53 16.92 3.97 -15.79
C ASP A 53 15.81 4.99 -15.60
N ARG A 54 14.77 4.92 -16.42
CA ARG A 54 13.56 5.72 -16.30
C ARG A 54 12.38 4.86 -15.95
N TYR A 55 11.58 5.37 -15.02
CA TYR A 55 10.38 4.73 -14.53
C TYR A 55 9.18 5.66 -14.64
N LEU A 56 8.00 5.08 -14.78
CA LEU A 56 6.70 5.72 -14.67
C LEU A 56 6.01 5.23 -13.40
N LEU A 57 5.65 6.16 -12.51
CA LEU A 57 4.84 5.92 -11.33
C LEU A 57 3.43 6.46 -11.56
N PHE A 58 2.42 5.62 -11.41
CA PHE A 58 1.03 5.99 -11.62
C PHE A 58 0.09 5.29 -10.63
N ASP A 59 -1.07 5.91 -10.38
CA ASP A 59 -2.08 5.39 -9.48
C ASP A 59 -2.94 4.30 -10.13
N VAL A 60 -3.29 3.30 -9.32
CA VAL A 60 -4.25 2.26 -9.67
C VAL A 60 -5.35 2.22 -8.60
N SER A 61 -6.61 2.06 -9.00
CA SER A 61 -7.70 1.87 -8.04
C SER A 61 -7.72 0.41 -7.56
N ALA A 62 -8.32 0.11 -6.41
CA ALA A 62 -8.48 -1.28 -5.98
C ALA A 62 -9.25 -2.12 -7.01
N ALA A 63 -10.33 -1.56 -7.58
CA ALA A 63 -11.10 -2.21 -8.63
C ALA A 63 -10.28 -2.50 -9.89
N ASN A 64 -9.46 -1.54 -10.36
CA ASN A 64 -8.61 -1.73 -11.52
C ASN A 64 -7.47 -2.72 -11.23
N LEU A 65 -6.95 -2.74 -10.00
CA LEU A 65 -5.94 -3.72 -9.59
C LEU A 65 -6.50 -5.14 -9.59
N ALA A 66 -7.71 -5.34 -9.05
CA ALA A 66 -8.39 -6.62 -9.11
C ALA A 66 -8.66 -7.04 -10.56
N SER A 67 -9.16 -6.11 -11.39
CA SER A 67 -9.44 -6.36 -12.82
C SER A 67 -8.17 -6.67 -13.62
N TYR A 68 -7.04 -6.08 -13.24
CA TYR A 68 -5.74 -6.42 -13.81
C TYR A 68 -5.36 -7.87 -13.50
N PHE A 69 -5.42 -8.27 -12.22
CA PHE A 69 -5.07 -9.62 -11.79
C PHE A 69 -6.03 -10.71 -12.31
N SER A 70 -7.27 -10.36 -12.65
CA SER A 70 -8.20 -11.26 -13.35
C SER A 70 -8.06 -11.27 -14.87
N ALA A 71 -7.11 -10.51 -15.42
CA ALA A 71 -6.90 -10.31 -16.86
C ALA A 71 -8.10 -9.68 -17.60
N ASP A 72 -8.98 -8.97 -16.88
CA ASP A 72 -10.10 -8.23 -17.45
C ASP A 72 -9.69 -6.83 -17.96
N LEU A 73 -8.60 -6.27 -17.41
CA LEU A 73 -8.09 -4.95 -17.73
C LEU A 73 -6.60 -5.03 -18.07
N SER A 74 -6.18 -4.44 -19.18
CA SER A 74 -4.77 -4.37 -19.57
C SER A 74 -4.02 -3.29 -18.79
N LEU A 75 -2.69 -3.43 -18.68
CA LEU A 75 -1.84 -2.39 -18.11
C LEU A 75 -1.93 -1.07 -18.90
N LEU A 76 -2.14 -1.13 -20.21
CA LEU A 76 -2.38 0.03 -21.06
C LEU A 76 -3.62 0.81 -20.60
N GLU A 77 -4.74 0.12 -20.40
CA GLU A 77 -5.98 0.76 -19.93
C GLU A 77 -5.81 1.33 -18.52
N ILE A 78 -5.02 0.70 -17.65
CA ILE A 78 -4.75 1.24 -16.31
C ILE A 78 -3.97 2.55 -16.39
N ILE A 79 -2.89 2.60 -17.16
CA ILE A 79 -2.07 3.81 -17.26
C ILE A 79 -2.79 4.93 -18.02
N GLU A 80 -3.62 4.59 -19.02
CA GLU A 80 -4.46 5.56 -19.74
C GLU A 80 -5.49 6.23 -18.81
N ASN A 81 -6.13 5.43 -17.94
CA ASN A 81 -7.12 5.93 -16.98
C ASN A 81 -6.50 6.51 -15.70
N SER A 82 -5.17 6.49 -15.55
CA SER A 82 -4.51 7.05 -14.38
C SER A 82 -4.70 8.57 -14.31
N THR A 83 -5.02 9.06 -13.11
CA THR A 83 -5.17 10.50 -12.89
C THR A 83 -3.82 11.23 -12.95
N ARG A 84 -2.72 10.51 -12.71
CA ARG A 84 -1.40 11.09 -12.58
C ARG A 84 -0.29 10.09 -12.90
N ILE A 85 0.46 10.41 -13.95
CA ILE A 85 1.68 9.70 -14.33
C ILE A 85 2.90 10.57 -13.99
N ILE A 86 3.85 9.99 -13.26
CA ILE A 86 5.10 10.64 -12.85
C ILE A 86 6.27 9.89 -13.46
N ALA A 87 7.04 10.55 -14.32
CA ALA A 87 8.30 10.02 -14.80
C ALA A 87 9.46 10.47 -13.89
N PHE A 88 10.36 9.54 -13.57
CA PHE A 88 11.57 9.82 -12.80
C PHE A 88 12.73 8.91 -13.21
N GLU A 89 13.96 9.33 -12.90
CA GLU A 89 15.18 8.61 -13.27
C GLU A 89 15.91 8.07 -12.03
N SER A 90 16.56 6.91 -12.12
CA SER A 90 17.21 6.24 -10.98
C SER A 90 18.35 7.05 -10.37
N ASN A 91 19.17 7.71 -11.19
CA ASN A 91 20.29 8.51 -10.73
C ASN A 91 19.92 9.98 -10.43
N GLY A 92 18.67 10.37 -10.67
CA GLY A 92 18.21 11.75 -10.46
C GLY A 92 17.89 12.03 -9.00
N LYS A 93 18.16 13.26 -8.55
CA LYS A 93 17.86 13.71 -7.17
C LYS A 93 16.94 14.92 -7.12
N GLY A 94 16.07 14.93 -6.12
CA GLY A 94 15.21 16.06 -5.80
C GLY A 94 14.11 16.32 -6.83
N ARG A 95 13.39 17.44 -6.66
CA ARG A 95 12.17 17.77 -7.45
C ARG A 95 12.39 17.90 -8.95
N LYS A 96 13.62 18.20 -9.38
CA LYS A 96 13.97 18.33 -10.81
C LYS A 96 13.96 16.97 -11.53
N ASN A 97 14.07 15.87 -10.79
CA ASN A 97 13.99 14.51 -11.32
C ASN A 97 12.56 14.08 -11.63
N LEU A 98 11.55 14.75 -11.05
CA LEU A 98 10.16 14.34 -11.18
C LEU A 98 9.48 15.14 -12.29
N ARG A 99 8.88 14.45 -13.25
CA ARG A 99 8.08 15.05 -14.32
C ARG A 99 6.67 14.50 -14.28
N PHE A 100 5.69 15.39 -14.18
CA PHE A 100 4.28 15.03 -14.32
C PHE A 100 3.93 15.04 -15.80
N VAL A 101 3.52 13.89 -16.31
CA VAL A 101 3.27 13.64 -17.73
C VAL A 101 1.81 13.21 -17.89
N LYS A 102 1.19 13.57 -19.01
CA LYS A 102 -0.11 13.03 -19.40
C LYS A 102 0.07 11.82 -20.30
N PHE A 103 -0.86 10.89 -20.30
CA PHE A 103 -0.77 9.67 -21.10
C PHE A 103 -0.50 9.96 -22.59
N GLU A 104 -1.19 10.94 -23.18
CA GLU A 104 -1.06 11.30 -24.60
C GLU A 104 0.30 11.93 -24.94
N LYS A 105 1.09 12.30 -23.93
CA LYS A 105 2.43 12.88 -24.04
C LYS A 105 3.55 11.86 -23.78
N LEU A 106 3.21 10.61 -23.45
CA LEU A 106 4.18 9.52 -23.43
C LEU A 106 4.60 9.19 -24.86
N PHE A 107 5.88 8.82 -25.02
CA PHE A 107 6.35 8.19 -26.25
C PHE A 107 5.62 6.86 -26.45
N ASP A 108 5.41 6.46 -27.70
CA ASP A 108 4.65 5.25 -28.02
C ASP A 108 5.28 4.01 -27.40
N ASP A 109 6.61 3.95 -27.35
CA ASP A 109 7.36 2.85 -26.75
C ASP A 109 7.43 2.86 -25.21
N TYR A 110 6.84 3.87 -24.57
CA TYR A 110 6.63 3.87 -23.11
C TYR A 110 5.21 3.39 -22.74
N ARG A 111 4.33 3.23 -23.73
CA ARG A 111 2.97 2.74 -23.51
C ARG A 111 3.01 1.21 -23.55
N PRO A 112 2.40 0.52 -22.58
CA PRO A 112 2.22 -0.93 -22.67
C PRO A 112 1.49 -1.32 -23.96
N ALA A 113 1.67 -2.55 -24.41
CA ALA A 113 0.91 -3.09 -25.54
C ALA A 113 -0.57 -3.23 -25.16
N GLU A 114 -1.46 -3.23 -26.16
CA GLU A 114 -2.91 -3.38 -25.93
C GLU A 114 -3.26 -4.72 -25.24
N ASP A 115 -2.44 -5.75 -25.46
CA ASP A 115 -2.58 -7.09 -24.89
C ASP A 115 -1.76 -7.31 -23.62
N SER A 116 -1.29 -6.24 -22.97
CA SER A 116 -0.51 -6.31 -21.72
C SER A 116 -1.38 -6.64 -20.50
N TYR A 117 -2.06 -7.78 -20.53
CA TYR A 117 -2.84 -8.31 -19.42
C TYR A 117 -1.93 -8.99 -18.39
N PHE A 118 -2.44 -9.21 -17.18
CA PHE A 118 -1.74 -10.04 -16.20
C PHE A 118 -1.69 -11.49 -16.69
N ASP A 119 -0.48 -12.04 -16.76
CA ASP A 119 -0.26 -13.45 -17.06
C ASP A 119 0.52 -14.10 -15.91
N PRO A 120 -0.10 -15.02 -15.15
CA PRO A 120 0.56 -15.74 -14.06
C PRO A 120 1.82 -16.51 -14.50
N ALA A 121 1.97 -16.85 -15.80
CA ALA A 121 3.15 -17.55 -16.30
C ALA A 121 4.41 -16.67 -16.35
N TYR A 122 4.25 -15.35 -16.41
CA TYR A 122 5.34 -14.37 -16.46
C TYR A 122 5.44 -13.51 -15.19
N ALA A 123 4.50 -13.67 -14.26
CA ALA A 123 4.48 -12.97 -12.99
C ALA A 123 5.41 -13.62 -11.97
N THR A 124 5.84 -12.84 -10.98
CA THR A 124 6.56 -13.37 -9.81
C THR A 124 5.62 -14.19 -8.93
N ASP A 125 6.19 -15.08 -8.11
CA ASP A 125 5.42 -15.89 -7.15
C ASP A 125 4.62 -15.00 -6.18
N ASP A 126 5.22 -13.93 -5.66
CA ASP A 126 4.58 -12.97 -4.77
C ASP A 126 3.36 -12.30 -5.43
N ALA A 127 3.46 -11.97 -6.71
CA ALA A 127 2.36 -11.35 -7.45
C ALA A 127 1.22 -12.35 -7.72
N VAL A 128 1.55 -13.61 -7.98
CA VAL A 128 0.56 -14.69 -8.14
C VAL A 128 -0.14 -14.98 -6.81
N GLU A 129 0.57 -14.93 -5.69
CA GLU A 129 -0.04 -15.04 -4.36
C GLU A 129 -0.95 -13.84 -4.07
N LEU A 130 -0.48 -12.62 -4.33
CA LEU A 130 -1.27 -11.40 -4.18
C LEU A 130 -2.54 -11.41 -5.05
N ALA A 131 -2.47 -11.95 -6.28
CA ALA A 131 -3.62 -12.10 -7.15
C ALA A 131 -4.67 -13.08 -6.60
N LYS A 132 -4.24 -14.09 -5.82
CA LYS A 132 -5.14 -15.05 -5.15
C LYS A 132 -5.75 -14.48 -3.88
N GLU A 133 -5.09 -13.52 -3.23
CA GLU A 133 -5.68 -12.80 -2.10
C GLU A 133 -6.97 -12.11 -2.60
N LYS A 134 -8.12 -12.60 -2.14
CA LYS A 134 -9.39 -11.94 -2.43
C LYS A 134 -9.28 -10.50 -1.92
N GLN A 135 -9.31 -9.53 -2.84
CA GLN A 135 -9.68 -8.15 -2.54
C GLN A 135 -11.18 -8.07 -2.25
N GLY A 136 -11.65 -8.86 -1.29
CA GLY A 136 -12.97 -8.74 -0.72
C GLY A 136 -12.88 -7.81 0.48
N ASP A 137 -13.93 -7.02 0.71
CA ASP A 137 -14.21 -6.57 2.06
C ASP A 137 -14.18 -7.82 2.96
N TYR A 138 -13.25 -7.85 3.91
CA TYR A 138 -13.25 -8.88 4.93
C TYR A 138 -14.49 -8.65 5.79
N TYR A 139 -15.62 -9.20 5.37
CA TYR A 139 -16.72 -9.48 6.26
C TYR A 139 -16.21 -10.52 7.25
N ILE A 140 -15.80 -10.05 8.42
CA ILE A 140 -15.70 -10.94 9.57
C ILE A 140 -17.15 -11.36 9.87
N ASN A 141 -17.58 -12.48 9.29
CA ASN A 141 -18.79 -13.15 9.73
C ASN A 141 -18.48 -13.75 11.11
N ILE A 142 -18.65 -12.93 12.14
CA ILE A 142 -18.75 -13.42 13.52
C ILE A 142 -20.19 -13.92 13.64
N ASP A 143 -20.39 -15.24 13.66
CA ASP A 143 -21.71 -15.90 13.73
C ASP A 143 -22.72 -15.13 14.60
N GLY A 144 -23.72 -14.49 13.97
CA GLY A 144 -24.82 -13.80 14.65
C GLY A 144 -25.38 -12.59 13.88
N GLU A 145 -26.63 -12.23 14.14
CA GLU A 145 -27.15 -10.89 13.83
C GLU A 145 -26.64 -9.92 14.88
N TRP A 146 -25.61 -9.14 14.55
CA TRP A 146 -25.08 -8.13 15.47
C TRP A 146 -25.90 -6.83 15.37
N TYR A 147 -26.45 -6.40 16.49
CA TYR A 147 -27.05 -5.09 16.67
C TYR A 147 -25.95 -4.08 17.06
N LEU A 148 -26.25 -2.78 16.94
CA LEU A 148 -25.28 -1.72 17.28
C LEU A 148 -24.79 -1.82 18.75
N GLU A 149 -25.61 -2.43 19.61
CA GLU A 149 -25.34 -2.71 21.01
C GLU A 149 -24.22 -3.74 21.21
N ASP A 150 -24.12 -4.76 20.35
CA ASP A 150 -23.09 -5.79 20.43
C ASP A 150 -21.69 -5.22 20.14
N TRP A 151 -21.62 -4.09 19.41
CA TRP A 151 -20.36 -3.40 19.17
C TRP A 151 -19.75 -2.85 20.47
N SER A 152 -20.59 -2.52 21.45
CA SER A 152 -20.12 -2.09 22.78
C SER A 152 -19.41 -3.23 23.51
N ASP A 153 -19.89 -4.47 23.36
CA ASP A 153 -19.32 -5.66 23.99
C ASP A 153 -18.00 -6.07 23.36
N VAL A 154 -17.82 -5.95 22.03
CA VAL A 154 -16.49 -6.23 21.43
C VAL A 154 -15.45 -5.23 21.92
N THR A 155 -15.79 -3.95 22.12
CA THR A 155 -14.81 -3.01 22.69
C THR A 155 -14.41 -3.42 24.10
N HIS A 156 -15.31 -4.08 24.84
CA HIS A 156 -15.04 -4.62 26.16
C HIS A 156 -14.14 -5.87 26.09
N VAL A 157 -14.48 -6.84 25.23
CA VAL A 157 -13.70 -8.07 25.01
C VAL A 157 -12.31 -7.76 24.44
N TYR A 158 -12.22 -6.86 23.47
CA TYR A 158 -10.95 -6.42 22.89
C TYR A 158 -10.06 -5.72 23.93
N LYS A 159 -10.64 -4.88 24.80
CA LYS A 159 -9.90 -4.28 25.93
C LYS A 159 -9.38 -5.35 26.89
N GLN A 160 -10.17 -6.40 27.17
CA GLN A 160 -9.73 -7.51 28.02
C GLN A 160 -8.60 -8.30 27.38
N VAL A 161 -8.71 -8.65 26.09
CA VAL A 161 -7.66 -9.38 25.35
C VAL A 161 -6.39 -8.55 25.21
N TYR A 162 -6.52 -7.25 24.93
CA TYR A 162 -5.39 -6.32 24.90
C TYR A 162 -4.74 -6.18 26.27
N ALA A 163 -5.53 -5.99 27.33
CA ALA A 163 -5.03 -5.88 28.70
C ALA A 163 -4.34 -7.18 29.15
N PHE A 164 -4.88 -8.34 28.80
CA PHE A 164 -4.28 -9.64 29.08
C PHE A 164 -2.94 -9.81 28.34
N ASN A 165 -2.91 -9.57 27.03
CA ASN A 165 -1.67 -9.61 26.24
C ASN A 165 -0.62 -8.63 26.75
N HIS A 166 -1.04 -7.41 27.08
CA HIS A 166 -0.16 -6.39 27.64
C HIS A 166 0.36 -6.78 29.02
N SER A 167 -0.48 -7.37 29.88
CA SER A 167 -0.09 -7.84 31.21
C SER A 167 0.92 -8.99 31.14
N ILE A 168 0.68 -9.97 30.25
CA ILE A 168 1.61 -11.09 30.05
C ILE A 168 2.94 -10.61 29.50
N ARG A 169 2.93 -9.71 28.51
CA ARG A 169 4.17 -9.17 27.91
C ARG A 169 5.01 -8.34 28.88
N ASN A 170 4.40 -7.80 29.92
CA ASN A 170 5.07 -6.94 30.91
C ASN A 170 5.17 -7.59 32.30
N ILE A 171 4.96 -8.91 32.40
CA ILE A 171 4.96 -9.62 33.69
C ILE A 171 6.33 -9.59 34.37
N ASP A 172 7.41 -9.50 33.59
CA ASP A 172 8.80 -9.42 34.06
C ASP A 172 9.38 -7.99 34.03
N ALA A 173 8.56 -6.97 33.76
CA ALA A 173 9.05 -5.59 33.66
C ALA A 173 9.30 -4.99 35.07
N PRO A 174 10.53 -4.51 35.40
CA PRO A 174 10.92 -4.10 36.76
C PRO A 174 10.30 -2.78 37.26
N HIS A 175 9.21 -2.28 36.66
CA HIS A 175 8.68 -0.93 36.91
C HIS A 175 7.17 -0.81 37.18
N VAL A 176 6.46 -1.91 37.45
CA VAL A 176 5.00 -1.86 37.75
C VAL A 176 4.68 -0.98 38.98
N ALA A 177 5.59 -0.82 39.93
CA ALA A 177 5.39 0.00 41.12
C ALA A 177 5.24 1.52 40.85
N LYS A 178 5.72 2.04 39.71
CA LYS A 178 5.65 3.49 39.41
C LYS A 178 4.34 3.93 38.76
N VAL A 179 3.53 3.00 38.27
CA VAL A 179 2.26 3.32 37.61
C VAL A 179 1.15 3.62 38.64
N GLN A 180 1.28 3.11 39.87
CA GLN A 180 0.28 3.30 40.93
C GLN A 180 0.07 4.76 41.34
N SER A 181 1.10 5.61 41.34
CA SER A 181 0.99 6.98 41.87
C SER A 181 0.27 7.95 40.92
N GLY A 182 0.38 7.75 39.61
CA GLY A 182 -0.32 8.54 38.60
C GLY A 182 -1.77 8.10 38.36
N ILE A 183 -2.12 6.87 38.72
CA ILE A 183 -3.49 6.35 38.59
C ILE A 183 -4.43 6.98 39.63
N ASN A 184 -3.92 7.26 40.85
CA ASN A 184 -4.74 7.83 41.92
C ASN A 184 -5.15 9.30 41.72
N SER A 185 -4.54 10.01 40.75
CA SER A 185 -4.86 11.41 40.44
C SER A 185 -5.74 11.58 39.19
N LEU A 186 -6.12 10.48 38.52
CA LEU A 186 -7.04 10.51 37.39
C LEU A 186 -8.50 10.59 37.88
N PRO A 187 -9.37 11.39 37.24
CA PRO A 187 -10.76 11.56 37.65
C PRO A 187 -11.65 10.32 37.42
N PHE A 188 -11.12 9.25 36.83
CA PHE A 188 -11.83 8.00 36.59
C PHE A 188 -11.50 6.95 37.65
N ARG A 189 -12.43 6.74 38.60
CA ARG A 189 -12.40 5.63 39.56
C ARG A 189 -13.05 4.36 38.97
N GLY A 190 -12.55 3.89 37.84
CA GLY A 190 -12.99 2.64 37.24
C GLY A 190 -11.95 1.54 37.44
N GLY A 191 -12.26 0.51 38.23
CA GLY A 191 -11.59 -0.80 38.12
C GLY A 191 -10.59 -1.22 39.20
N THR A 192 -10.65 -0.73 40.43
CA THR A 192 -9.84 -1.27 41.55
C THR A 192 -10.66 -1.68 42.78
N ALA A 193 -11.88 -2.19 42.56
CA ALA A 193 -12.70 -2.77 43.64
C ALA A 193 -12.38 -4.27 43.94
N LEU A 194 -11.32 -4.82 43.36
CA LEU A 194 -10.88 -6.20 43.60
C LEU A 194 -9.38 -6.19 43.90
N LEU A 195 -9.04 -5.82 45.13
CA LEU A 195 -7.85 -6.22 45.87
C LEU A 195 -8.05 -5.67 47.30
N MET A 196 -8.95 -6.34 48.04
CA MET A 196 -8.73 -6.59 49.46
C MET A 196 -8.05 -7.94 49.58
#